data_AF-A0A661A5M6-F1
#
_entry.id   AF-A0A661A5M6-F1
#
_cell.length_a   1.000
_cell.length_b   1.000
_cell.length_c   1.000
_cell.angle_alpha   90.00
_cell.angle_beta   90.00
_cell.angle_gamma   90.00
#
_symmetry.space_group_name_H-M   'P 1'
#
loop_
_entity.id
_entity.type
_entity.pdbx_description
1 polymer ?
#
loop_
_entity_poly.entity_id
_entity_poly.type
_entity_poly.pdbx_seq_one_letter_code
_entity_poly.pdbx_strand_id
1 'polypeptide(L)'
;MEFEVIYDDQDQAGRIAARANLARVHVGLVDRVHKLCLVLDAPELEGSGFWQCEDDGPGLTATLYGAPADLLPEQSVYTRHHRSVTGTKVDIDLLRVDRWLHRNLLQLDDLLCGRVDPERVPGGSSAALQACWDVWTDGRLRTWQHPGLSLAERRALFLRTFSRGTPLLPRHWAVFHALWEGKLQGHEGLVEAVQSLPLLRC
;
A
#
# COMPACT_ATOMS: atom_id res chain seq x y z
N MET A 1 20.67 3.77 -7.61
CA MET A 1 19.81 3.12 -6.62
C MET A 1 19.90 1.61 -6.84
N GLU A 2 20.30 0.87 -5.82
CA GLU A 2 20.28 -0.59 -5.75
C GLU A 2 18.85 -1.10 -5.55
N PHE A 3 18.55 -2.29 -6.06
CA PHE A 3 17.22 -2.86 -6.02
C PHE A 3 17.28 -4.37 -5.77
N GLU A 4 16.47 -4.85 -4.83
CA GLU A 4 16.45 -6.24 -4.41
C GLU A 4 15.00 -6.73 -4.21
N VAL A 5 14.68 -7.92 -4.73
CA VAL A 5 13.42 -8.62 -4.46
C VAL A 5 13.75 -9.96 -3.84
N ILE A 6 13.28 -10.18 -2.62
CA ILE A 6 13.37 -11.44 -1.92
C ILE A 6 12.03 -12.16 -2.15
N TYR A 7 12.06 -13.11 -3.08
CA TYR A 7 10.94 -13.95 -3.46
C TYR A 7 11.42 -15.33 -3.94
N ASP A 8 10.76 -16.41 -3.50
CA ASP A 8 11.15 -17.80 -3.75
C ASP A 8 11.23 -18.13 -5.26
N ASP A 9 10.37 -17.55 -6.10
CA ASP A 9 10.43 -17.68 -7.57
C ASP A 9 11.29 -16.56 -8.18
N GLN A 10 12.52 -16.91 -8.56
CA GLN A 10 13.51 -15.98 -9.11
C GLN A 10 13.10 -15.37 -10.47
N ASP A 11 12.34 -16.10 -11.30
CA ASP A 11 11.84 -15.55 -12.58
C ASP A 11 10.84 -14.42 -12.31
N GLN A 12 9.97 -14.64 -11.33
CA GLN A 12 8.96 -13.66 -10.92
C GLN A 12 9.59 -12.48 -10.18
N ALA A 13 10.59 -12.73 -9.34
CA ALA A 13 11.38 -11.69 -8.67
C ALA A 13 11.96 -10.69 -9.69
N GLY A 14 12.55 -11.19 -10.78
CA GLY A 14 13.08 -10.34 -11.86
C GLY A 14 12.01 -9.48 -12.55
N ARG A 15 10.82 -10.04 -12.81
CA ARG A 15 9.70 -9.29 -13.40
C ARG A 15 9.18 -8.20 -12.45
N ILE A 16 9.06 -8.50 -11.16
CA ILE A 16 8.64 -7.54 -10.13
C ILE A 16 9.67 -6.42 -9.99
N ALA A 17 10.96 -6.75 -10.01
CA ALA A 17 12.04 -5.77 -9.93
C ALA A 17 11.98 -4.75 -11.08
N ALA A 18 11.76 -5.22 -12.31
CA ALA A 18 11.59 -4.34 -13.46
C ALA A 18 10.39 -3.39 -13.29
N ARG A 19 9.25 -3.90 -12.79
CA ARG A 19 8.06 -3.09 -12.52
C ARG A 19 8.27 -2.07 -11.41
N ALA A 20 8.96 -2.44 -10.35
CA ALA A 20 9.22 -1.55 -9.22
C ALA A 20 10.17 -0.41 -9.60
N ASN A 21 11.19 -0.69 -10.41
CA ASN A 21 12.05 0.36 -10.93
C ASN A 21 11.28 1.36 -11.81
N LEU A 22 10.36 0.89 -12.65
CA LEU A 22 9.48 1.76 -13.44
C LEU A 22 8.55 2.60 -12.54
N ALA A 23 7.87 1.94 -11.59
CA ALA A 23 6.95 2.60 -10.66
C ALA A 23 7.64 3.70 -9.85
N ARG A 24 8.87 3.44 -9.39
CA ARG A 24 9.69 4.42 -8.69
C ARG A 24 9.90 5.71 -9.49
N VAL A 25 10.26 5.56 -10.76
CA VAL A 25 10.49 6.70 -11.66
C VAL A 25 9.19 7.48 -11.86
N HIS A 26 8.07 6.78 -12.05
CA HIS A 26 6.76 7.42 -12.22
C HIS A 26 6.33 8.22 -11.00
N VAL A 27 6.47 7.66 -9.80
CA VAL A 27 6.08 8.37 -8.56
C VAL A 27 7.08 9.45 -8.13
N GLY A 28 8.24 9.51 -8.77
CA GLY A 28 9.29 10.47 -8.45
C GLY A 28 9.90 10.26 -7.05
N LEU A 29 10.10 8.99 -6.64
CA LEU A 29 10.64 8.68 -5.32
C LEU A 29 11.96 9.42 -5.09
N VAL A 30 12.08 10.09 -3.95
CA VAL A 30 13.25 10.89 -3.58
C VAL A 30 14.58 10.13 -3.72
N ASP A 31 15.58 10.83 -4.27
CA ASP A 31 16.92 10.28 -4.53
C ASP A 31 17.69 9.89 -3.25
N ARG A 32 17.17 10.25 -2.07
CA ARG A 32 17.73 9.80 -0.78
C ARG A 32 17.62 8.29 -0.61
N VAL A 33 16.65 7.64 -1.26
CA VAL A 33 16.55 6.17 -1.28
C VAL A 33 17.59 5.63 -2.24
N HIS A 34 18.68 5.10 -1.70
CA HIS A 34 19.77 4.55 -2.49
C HIS A 34 19.63 3.03 -2.66
N LYS A 35 18.89 2.34 -1.79
CA LYS A 35 18.55 0.92 -1.91
C LYS A 35 17.06 0.69 -1.61
N LEU A 36 16.39 -0.08 -2.46
CA LEU A 36 15.01 -0.51 -2.24
C LEU A 36 14.90 -2.04 -2.21
N CYS A 37 14.36 -2.57 -1.12
CA CYS A 37 14.19 -4.01 -0.91
C CYS A 37 12.70 -4.35 -0.85
N LEU A 38 12.28 -5.37 -1.60
CA LEU A 38 10.93 -5.93 -1.53
C LEU A 38 11.00 -7.34 -0.97
N VAL A 39 10.53 -7.55 0.24
CA VAL A 39 10.48 -8.86 0.90
C VAL A 39 9.06 -9.39 0.81
N LEU A 40 8.83 -10.23 -0.21
CA LEU A 40 7.51 -10.76 -0.50
C LEU A 40 7.20 -12.04 0.29
N ASP A 41 8.24 -12.81 0.64
CA ASP A 41 8.15 -14.05 1.43
C ASP A 41 8.07 -13.78 2.94
N ALA A 42 7.19 -12.88 3.35
CA ALA A 42 6.92 -12.56 4.76
C ALA A 42 5.51 -13.04 5.14
N PRO A 43 5.30 -14.35 5.39
CA PRO A 43 3.95 -14.91 5.64
C PRO A 43 3.29 -14.33 6.89
N GLU A 44 4.06 -13.95 7.91
CA GLU A 44 3.56 -13.28 9.11
C GLU A 44 3.00 -11.88 8.84
N LEU A 45 3.29 -11.31 7.66
CA LEU A 45 2.81 -10.01 7.19
C LEU A 45 1.87 -10.14 5.97
N GLU A 46 1.38 -11.35 5.69
CA GLU A 46 0.46 -11.59 4.57
C GLU A 46 -0.75 -10.64 4.58
N GLY A 47 -1.04 -10.01 3.44
CA GLY A 47 -2.18 -9.09 3.33
C GLY A 47 -1.92 -7.70 3.91
N SER A 48 -0.72 -7.47 4.46
CA SER A 48 -0.23 -6.17 4.92
C SER A 48 1.02 -5.74 4.16
N GLY A 49 1.29 -4.44 4.14
CA GLY A 49 2.53 -3.86 3.63
C GLY A 49 3.13 -2.99 4.71
N PHE A 50 4.39 -3.24 5.06
CA PHE A 50 5.10 -2.51 6.11
C PHE A 50 6.43 -1.99 5.59
N TRP A 51 6.68 -0.69 5.75
CA TRP A 51 7.95 -0.06 5.40
C TRP A 51 8.87 0.03 6.62
N GLN A 52 10.11 -0.43 6.44
CA GLN A 52 11.23 -0.17 7.32
C GLN A 52 12.24 0.68 6.58
N CYS A 53 12.72 1.76 7.20
CA CYS A 53 13.73 2.64 6.63
C CYS A 53 14.93 2.70 7.56
N GLU A 54 16.12 2.51 7.02
CA GLU A 54 17.39 2.55 7.75
C GLU A 54 18.35 3.52 7.06
N ASP A 55 19.03 4.34 7.85
CA ASP A 55 20.14 5.17 7.39
C ASP A 55 21.44 4.37 7.57
N ASP A 56 22.08 4.02 6.47
CA ASP A 56 23.29 3.18 6.47
C ASP A 56 24.56 3.95 6.10
N GLY A 57 24.48 5.28 5.94
CA GLY A 57 25.60 6.15 5.59
C GLY A 57 25.64 6.62 4.13
N PRO A 58 25.67 5.74 3.10
CA PRO A 58 25.62 6.15 1.70
C PRO A 58 24.22 6.65 1.29
N GLY A 59 23.18 6.37 2.06
CA GLY A 59 21.85 6.93 1.88
C GLY A 59 20.81 6.24 2.76
N LEU A 60 19.57 6.20 2.30
CA LEU A 60 18.50 5.45 2.96
C LEU A 60 18.27 4.11 2.26
N THR A 61 18.22 3.03 3.03
CA THR A 61 17.68 1.73 2.61
C THR A 61 16.21 1.64 3.03
N ALA A 62 15.32 1.42 2.07
CA ALA A 62 13.89 1.25 2.32
C ALA A 62 13.44 -0.17 1.97
N THR A 63 12.88 -0.87 2.96
CA THR A 63 12.43 -2.27 2.83
C THR A 63 10.92 -2.35 3.00
N LEU A 64 10.22 -2.87 1.99
CA LEU A 64 8.80 -3.21 2.06
C LEU A 64 8.66 -4.69 2.37
N TYR A 65 8.04 -5.00 3.50
CA TYR A 65 7.68 -6.35 3.87
C TYR A 65 6.22 -6.65 3.60
N GLY A 66 5.97 -7.87 3.15
CA GLY A 66 4.64 -8.38 2.91
C GLY A 66 4.14 -8.03 1.52
N ALA A 67 3.36 -8.97 0.97
CA ALA A 67 2.60 -8.78 -0.24
C ALA A 67 1.12 -8.94 0.07
N PRO A 68 0.22 -8.24 -0.65
CA PRO A 68 -1.19 -8.45 -0.45
C PRO A 68 -1.54 -9.88 -0.90
N ALA A 69 -2.43 -10.53 -0.14
CA ALA A 69 -2.76 -11.95 -0.31
C ALA A 69 -3.30 -12.30 -1.71
N ASP A 70 -3.83 -11.32 -2.43
CA ASP A 70 -4.34 -11.45 -3.79
C ASP A 70 -3.25 -11.30 -4.88
N LEU A 71 -2.04 -10.89 -4.51
CA LEU A 71 -0.85 -10.87 -5.35
C LEU A 71 -0.11 -12.22 -5.27
N LEU A 72 -0.16 -12.88 -4.11
CA LEU A 72 0.45 -14.18 -3.84
C LEU A 72 -0.55 -15.17 -3.20
N PRO A 73 -1.64 -15.55 -3.89
CA PRO A 73 -2.71 -16.38 -3.30
C PRO A 73 -2.25 -17.78 -2.83
N GLU A 74 -1.11 -18.26 -3.35
CA GLU A 74 -0.54 -19.54 -2.95
C GLU A 74 0.27 -19.49 -1.66
N GLN A 75 0.70 -18.30 -1.24
CA GLN A 75 1.46 -18.14 -0.02
C GLN A 75 0.59 -18.01 1.22
N SER A 76 -0.74 -18.03 1.07
CA SER A 76 -1.60 -17.95 2.24
C SER A 76 -1.31 -19.06 3.22
N VAL A 77 -1.29 -18.74 4.51
CA VAL A 77 -1.08 -19.72 5.58
C VAL A 77 -2.03 -20.91 5.39
N TYR A 78 -3.27 -20.63 4.97
CA TYR A 78 -4.26 -21.64 4.61
C TYR A 78 -3.82 -22.53 3.43
N THR A 79 -3.33 -21.93 2.34
CA THR A 79 -2.88 -22.67 1.15
C THR A 79 -1.66 -23.54 1.44
N ARG A 80 -0.71 -23.05 2.25
CA ARG A 80 0.49 -23.82 2.66
C ARG A 80 0.16 -25.04 3.50
N HIS A 81 -0.84 -24.94 4.39
CA HIS A 81 -1.24 -26.06 5.26
C HIS A 81 -2.13 -27.10 4.59
N HIS A 82 -2.86 -26.74 3.52
CA HIS A 82 -3.90 -27.59 2.96
C HIS A 82 -3.66 -28.08 1.52
N ARG A 83 -2.57 -27.69 0.84
CA ARG A 83 -2.21 -28.27 -0.47
C ARG A 83 -1.24 -29.44 -0.36
N SER A 84 -1.61 -30.54 -1.02
CA SER A 84 -0.70 -31.61 -1.42
C SER A 84 0.29 -31.08 -2.49
N VAL A 85 1.53 -31.56 -2.43
CA VAL A 85 2.72 -31.15 -3.20
C VAL A 85 2.58 -31.35 -4.71
N THR A 86 1.76 -30.53 -5.37
CA THR A 86 1.80 -30.33 -6.82
C THR A 86 1.91 -28.85 -7.09
N GLY A 87 3.13 -28.42 -7.44
CA GLY A 87 3.49 -27.05 -7.75
C GLY A 87 2.83 -26.58 -9.03
N THR A 88 1.64 -26.00 -8.92
CA THR A 88 1.03 -25.26 -10.01
C THR A 88 1.68 -23.88 -10.02
N LYS A 89 2.59 -23.61 -10.95
CA LYS A 89 3.20 -22.26 -11.10
C LYS A 89 2.07 -21.26 -11.40
N VAL A 90 1.65 -20.47 -10.42
CA VAL A 90 0.68 -19.39 -10.63
C VAL A 90 1.38 -18.22 -11.29
N ASP A 91 0.87 -17.81 -12.45
CA ASP A 91 1.35 -16.60 -13.12
C ASP A 91 0.87 -15.37 -12.33
N ILE A 92 1.82 -14.52 -11.95
CA ILE A 92 1.52 -13.29 -11.23
C ILE A 92 0.81 -12.31 -12.17
N ASP A 93 -0.31 -11.77 -11.68
CA ASP A 93 -1.00 -10.66 -12.34
C ASP A 93 -0.15 -9.38 -12.22
N LEU A 94 0.62 -9.08 -13.27
CA LEU A 94 1.49 -7.90 -13.30
C LEU A 94 0.74 -6.58 -13.17
N LEU A 95 -0.55 -6.51 -13.52
CA LEU A 95 -1.33 -5.29 -13.32
C LEU A 95 -1.58 -5.05 -11.83
N ARG A 96 -1.82 -6.10 -11.04
CA ARG A 96 -1.94 -5.99 -9.58
C ARG A 96 -0.61 -5.58 -8.95
N VAL A 97 0.49 -6.16 -9.43
CA VAL A 97 1.85 -5.76 -9.01
C VAL A 97 2.07 -4.28 -9.28
N ASP A 98 1.78 -3.81 -10.49
CA ASP A 98 1.97 -2.39 -10.84
C ASP A 98 1.15 -1.48 -9.92
N ARG A 99 -0.13 -1.77 -9.72
CA ARG A 99 -1.01 -0.97 -8.82
C ARG A 99 -0.49 -0.97 -7.38
N TRP A 100 -0.06 -2.12 -6.87
CA TRP A 100 0.48 -2.26 -5.52
C TRP A 100 1.78 -1.47 -5.36
N LEU A 101 2.72 -1.58 -6.30
CA LEU A 101 4.00 -0.88 -6.26
C LEU A 101 3.83 0.63 -6.31
N HIS A 102 3.04 1.16 -7.26
CA HIS A 102 2.83 2.61 -7.36
C HIS A 102 2.22 3.18 -6.09
N ARG A 103 1.27 2.47 -5.47
CA ARG A 103 0.69 2.90 -4.19
C ARG A 103 1.71 2.91 -3.07
N ASN A 104 2.43 1.80 -2.85
CA ASN A 104 3.36 1.70 -1.72
C ASN A 104 4.57 2.63 -1.87
N LEU A 105 5.11 2.79 -3.09
CA LEU A 105 6.22 3.70 -3.33
C LEU A 105 5.80 5.17 -3.18
N LEU A 106 4.57 5.52 -3.55
CA LEU A 106 4.04 6.86 -3.29
C LEU A 106 3.81 7.10 -1.80
N GLN A 107 3.36 6.10 -1.06
CA GLN A 107 3.24 6.17 0.40
C GLN A 107 4.62 6.23 1.08
N LEU A 108 5.64 5.55 0.55
CA LEU A 108 7.02 5.74 1.00
C LEU A 108 7.47 7.18 0.80
N ASP A 109 7.25 7.76 -0.39
CA ASP A 109 7.58 9.18 -0.63
C ASP A 109 6.89 10.12 0.37
N ASP A 110 5.62 9.87 0.68
CA ASP A 110 4.86 10.62 1.66
C ASP A 110 5.49 10.54 3.07
N LEU A 111 5.99 9.38 3.49
CA LEU A 111 6.73 9.22 4.76
C LEU A 111 8.06 9.99 4.73
N LEU A 112 8.84 9.79 3.67
CA LEU A 112 10.18 10.36 3.56
C LEU A 112 10.19 11.88 3.47
N CYS A 113 9.15 12.46 2.85
CA CYS A 113 8.92 13.90 2.77
C CYS A 113 8.15 14.47 3.96
N GLY A 114 7.78 13.66 4.96
CA GLY A 114 7.03 14.09 6.13
C GLY A 114 5.60 14.57 5.81
N ARG A 115 5.03 14.16 4.67
CA ARG A 115 3.63 14.47 4.32
C ARG A 115 2.67 13.67 5.18
N VAL A 116 3.07 12.48 5.61
CA VAL A 116 2.35 11.65 6.58
C VAL A 116 3.31 11.24 7.67
N ASP A 117 2.88 11.45 8.91
CA ASP A 117 3.62 11.06 10.11
C ASP A 117 2.80 10.04 10.92
N PRO A 118 3.12 8.74 10.84
CA PRO A 118 2.42 7.70 11.60
C PRO A 118 2.55 7.83 13.12
N GLU A 119 3.62 8.44 13.64
CA GLU A 119 3.85 8.56 15.09
C GLU A 119 2.88 9.55 15.75
N ARG A 120 2.38 10.51 14.96
CA ARG A 120 1.40 11.51 15.39
C ARG A 120 -0.04 11.02 15.34
N VAL A 121 -0.27 9.77 14.93
CA VAL A 121 -1.61 9.19 14.79
C VAL A 121 -2.15 8.79 16.16
N PRO A 122 -3.36 9.22 16.55
CA PRO A 122 -3.97 8.80 17.81
C PRO A 122 -4.08 7.28 17.90
N GLY A 123 -3.81 6.74 19.10
CA GLY A 123 -3.90 5.30 19.36
C GLY A 123 -5.25 4.72 18.94
N GLY A 124 -5.22 3.53 18.31
CA GLY A 124 -6.43 2.86 17.80
C GLY A 124 -6.95 3.37 16.45
N SER A 125 -6.35 4.42 15.88
CA SER A 125 -6.80 5.01 14.61
C SER A 125 -6.01 4.56 13.38
N SER A 126 -4.96 3.74 13.55
CA SER A 126 -4.02 3.39 12.47
C SER A 126 -4.70 2.74 11.27
N ALA A 127 -5.65 1.83 11.49
CA ALA A 127 -6.40 1.19 10.40
C ALA A 127 -7.30 2.19 9.65
N ALA A 128 -7.90 3.15 10.35
CA ALA A 128 -8.72 4.18 9.74
C ALA A 128 -7.85 5.15 8.93
N LEU A 129 -6.70 5.55 9.49
CA LEU A 129 -5.73 6.39 8.80
C LEU A 129 -5.22 5.72 7.53
N GLN A 130 -4.82 4.43 7.59
CA GLN A 130 -4.38 3.71 6.41
C GLN A 130 -5.46 3.67 5.33
N ALA A 131 -6.72 3.44 5.70
CA ALA A 131 -7.83 3.43 4.75
C ALA A 131 -8.05 4.82 4.11
N CYS A 132 -7.91 5.91 4.88
CA CYS A 132 -7.98 7.27 4.35
C CYS A 132 -6.80 7.59 3.43
N TRP A 133 -5.59 7.20 3.85
CA TRP A 133 -4.35 7.42 3.09
C TRP A 133 -4.42 6.70 1.75
N ASP A 134 -4.88 5.45 1.74
CA ASP A 134 -5.14 4.67 0.54
C ASP A 134 -6.07 5.38 -0.47
N VAL A 135 -7.15 6.01 0.01
CA VAL A 135 -8.07 6.79 -0.85
C VAL A 135 -7.36 8.00 -1.44
N TRP A 136 -6.60 8.72 -0.61
CA TRP A 136 -5.85 9.90 -1.04
C TRP A 136 -4.74 9.53 -2.04
N THR A 137 -4.00 8.45 -1.79
CA THR A 137 -2.96 7.93 -2.68
C THR A 137 -3.53 7.54 -4.04
N ASP A 138 -4.63 6.78 -4.10
CA ASP A 138 -5.24 6.41 -5.40
C ASP A 138 -5.83 7.62 -6.14
N GLY A 139 -6.36 8.62 -5.41
CA GLY A 139 -6.80 9.89 -5.99
C GLY A 139 -5.66 10.62 -6.71
N ARG A 140 -4.46 10.64 -6.11
CA ARG A 140 -3.24 11.20 -6.71
C ARG A 140 -2.78 10.39 -7.91
N LEU A 141 -2.69 9.06 -7.79
CA LEU A 141 -2.31 8.17 -8.89
C LEU A 141 -3.24 8.36 -10.10
N ARG A 142 -4.55 8.46 -9.86
CA ARG A 142 -5.53 8.74 -10.92
C ARG A 142 -5.32 10.10 -11.57
N THR A 143 -5.01 11.14 -10.80
CA THR A 143 -4.71 12.48 -11.34
C THR A 143 -3.46 12.47 -12.23
N TRP A 144 -2.47 11.67 -11.87
CA TRP A 144 -1.22 11.49 -12.61
C TRP A 144 -1.29 10.42 -13.72
N GLN A 145 -2.46 9.80 -13.91
CA GLN A 145 -2.67 8.72 -14.88
C GLN A 145 -1.74 7.51 -14.65
N HIS A 146 -1.40 7.24 -13.38
CA HIS A 146 -0.62 6.08 -12.97
C HIS A 146 -1.51 4.90 -12.54
N PRO A 147 -0.96 3.66 -12.57
CA PRO A 147 -1.66 2.50 -12.05
C PRO A 147 -2.07 2.68 -10.59
N GLY A 148 -3.36 2.52 -10.31
CA GLY A 148 -3.96 2.53 -8.99
C GLY A 148 -5.32 1.86 -9.04
N LEU A 149 -6.05 1.85 -7.91
CA LEU A 149 -7.44 1.39 -7.95
C LEU A 149 -8.34 2.45 -8.60
N SER A 150 -9.36 1.99 -9.32
CA SER A 150 -10.42 2.86 -9.79
C SER A 150 -11.24 3.43 -8.63
N LEU A 151 -11.97 4.51 -8.92
CA LEU A 151 -12.90 5.12 -7.96
C LEU A 151 -13.89 4.08 -7.41
N ALA A 152 -14.40 3.17 -8.25
CA ALA A 152 -15.36 2.16 -7.84
C ALA A 152 -14.74 1.10 -6.91
N GLU A 153 -13.57 0.56 -7.27
CA GLU A 153 -12.83 -0.40 -6.44
C GLU A 153 -12.49 0.21 -5.07
N ARG A 154 -11.95 1.43 -5.06
CA ARG A 154 -11.58 2.11 -3.82
C ARG A 154 -12.79 2.46 -2.95
N ARG A 155 -13.92 2.86 -3.54
CA ARG A 155 -15.20 3.06 -2.81
C ARG A 155 -15.69 1.77 -2.17
N ALA A 156 -15.60 0.63 -2.86
CA ALA A 156 -16.02 -0.66 -2.33
C ALA A 156 -15.16 -1.08 -1.13
N LEU A 157 -13.84 -0.89 -1.22
CA LEU A 157 -12.92 -1.15 -0.11
C LEU A 157 -13.20 -0.23 1.08
N PHE A 158 -13.38 1.07 0.82
CA PHE A 158 -13.71 2.05 1.86
C PHE A 158 -15.01 1.70 2.59
N LEU A 159 -16.06 1.35 1.83
CA LEU A 159 -17.32 0.86 2.40
C LEU A 159 -17.08 -0.36 3.27
N ARG A 160 -16.36 -1.37 2.76
CA ARG A 160 -16.08 -2.61 3.51
C ARG A 160 -15.35 -2.34 4.82
N THR A 161 -14.43 -1.38 4.84
CA THR A 161 -13.67 -1.01 6.05
C THR A 161 -14.57 -0.33 7.09
N PHE A 162 -15.33 0.70 6.70
CA PHE A 162 -16.07 1.54 7.66
C PHE A 162 -17.53 1.13 7.92
N SER A 163 -18.09 0.19 7.15
CA SER A 163 -19.49 -0.28 7.32
C SER A 163 -19.66 -1.39 8.35
N ARG A 164 -18.57 -1.88 8.97
CA ARG A 164 -18.63 -2.93 10.00
C ARG A 164 -19.31 -2.42 11.28
N GLY A 165 -20.64 -2.39 11.26
CA GLY A 165 -21.49 -2.07 12.42
C GLY A 165 -22.28 -0.76 12.31
N THR A 166 -21.99 0.11 11.34
CA THR A 166 -22.73 1.37 11.13
C THR A 166 -22.85 1.69 9.63
N PRO A 167 -24.04 2.02 9.11
CA PRO A 167 -24.19 2.49 7.73
C PRO A 167 -23.39 3.77 7.48
N LEU A 168 -22.78 3.89 6.29
CA LEU A 168 -22.13 5.14 5.88
C LEU A 168 -23.18 6.18 5.48
N LEU A 169 -23.19 7.29 6.21
CA LEU A 169 -24.04 8.44 5.95
C LEU A 169 -23.46 9.31 4.81
N PRO A 170 -24.26 10.19 4.17
CA PRO A 170 -23.79 11.10 3.12
C PRO A 170 -22.53 11.91 3.49
N ARG A 171 -22.42 12.35 4.76
CA ARG A 171 -21.24 13.06 5.25
C ARG A 171 -19.94 12.24 5.19
N HIS A 172 -20.00 10.92 5.40
CA HIS A 172 -18.83 10.05 5.32
C HIS A 172 -18.38 9.89 3.86
N TRP A 173 -19.32 9.90 2.92
CA TRP A 173 -19.00 9.92 1.50
C TRP A 173 -18.41 11.26 1.05
N ALA A 174 -18.82 12.37 1.65
CA ALA A 174 -18.18 13.66 1.41
C ALA A 174 -16.68 13.64 1.80
N VAL A 175 -16.33 13.01 2.93
CA VAL A 175 -14.94 12.78 3.35
C VAL A 175 -14.18 11.94 2.32
N PHE A 176 -14.77 10.83 1.86
CA PHE A 176 -14.18 10.00 0.81
C PHE A 176 -13.86 10.82 -0.45
N HIS A 177 -14.82 11.62 -0.93
CA HIS A 177 -14.64 12.44 -2.12
C HIS A 177 -13.60 13.55 -1.90
N ALA A 178 -13.57 14.15 -0.72
CA ALA A 178 -12.57 15.15 -0.38
C ALA A 178 -11.14 14.58 -0.37
N LEU A 179 -10.94 13.36 0.14
CA LEU A 179 -9.66 12.66 0.05
C LEU A 179 -9.31 12.32 -1.40
N TRP A 180 -10.24 11.73 -2.14
CA TRP A 180 -10.04 11.32 -3.54
C TRP A 180 -9.68 12.49 -4.47
N GLU A 181 -10.29 13.65 -4.24
CA GLU A 181 -10.07 14.87 -5.02
C GLU A 181 -8.87 15.69 -4.50
N GLY A 182 -8.20 15.26 -3.43
CA GLY A 182 -7.05 15.97 -2.84
C GLY A 182 -7.41 17.24 -2.07
N LYS A 183 -8.69 17.42 -1.68
CA LYS A 183 -9.13 18.53 -0.81
C LYS A 183 -8.69 18.32 0.64
N LEU A 184 -8.64 17.06 1.09
CA LEU A 184 -8.01 16.66 2.34
C LEU A 184 -6.66 16.03 1.98
N GLN A 185 -5.57 16.68 2.38
CA GLN A 185 -4.22 16.30 1.99
C GLN A 185 -3.22 16.44 3.15
N GLY A 186 -2.15 15.66 3.07
CA GLY A 186 -1.13 15.60 4.11
C GLY A 186 -1.67 15.03 5.42
N HIS A 187 -0.82 15.06 6.44
CA HIS A 187 -1.11 14.43 7.73
C HIS A 187 -2.37 15.02 8.38
N GLU A 188 -2.48 16.34 8.45
CA GLU A 188 -3.64 17.00 9.08
C GLU A 188 -4.96 16.66 8.37
N GLY A 189 -4.97 16.65 7.03
CA GLY A 189 -6.16 16.30 6.26
C GLY A 189 -6.57 14.83 6.45
N LEU A 190 -5.60 13.92 6.62
CA LEU A 190 -5.87 12.52 6.95
C LEU A 190 -6.43 12.37 8.36
N VAL A 191 -5.89 13.09 9.34
CA VAL A 191 -6.38 13.08 10.73
C VAL A 191 -7.80 13.63 10.80
N GLU A 192 -8.07 14.75 10.12
CA GLU A 192 -9.42 15.33 10.00
C GLU A 192 -10.41 14.33 9.39
N ALA A 193 -10.01 13.64 8.33
CA ALA A 193 -10.83 12.60 7.70
C ALA A 193 -11.16 11.47 8.68
N VAL A 194 -10.16 10.96 9.40
CA VAL A 194 -10.35 9.88 10.38
C VAL A 194 -11.33 10.28 11.48
N GLN A 195 -11.20 11.49 12.02
CA GLN A 195 -12.10 12.01 13.07
C GLN A 195 -13.55 12.17 12.58
N SER A 196 -13.74 12.34 11.27
CA SER A 196 -15.04 12.53 10.63
C SER A 196 -15.72 11.20 10.23
N LEU A 197 -15.06 10.06 10.44
CA LEU A 197 -15.54 8.74 10.04
C LEU A 197 -15.97 7.90 11.24
N PRO A 198 -16.82 6.87 11.01
CA PRO A 198 -17.16 5.93 12.06
C PRO A 198 -15.92 5.24 12.63
N LEU A 199 -15.88 5.07 13.96
CA LEU A 199 -14.82 4.32 14.61
C LEU A 199 -14.80 2.88 14.10
N LEU A 200 -13.61 2.41 13.76
CA LEU A 200 -13.39 1.00 13.45
C LEU A 200 -13.43 0.21 14.75
N ARG A 201 -14.23 -0.85 14.78
CA ARG A 201 -14.19 -1.83 15.87
C ARG A 201 -13.07 -2.82 15.55
N CYS A 202 -11.97 -2.72 16.28
CA CYS A 202 -10.91 -3.71 16.31
C CYS A 202 -11.33 -4.92 17.14
#